data_AF-A0A953K4J8-F1
#
_entry.id   AF-A0A953K4J8-F1
#
_cell.length_a   1.000
_cell.length_b   1.000
_cell.length_c   1.000
_cell.angle_alpha   90.00
_cell.angle_beta   90.00
_cell.angle_gamma   90.00
#
_symmetry.space_group_name_H-M   'P 1'
#
loop_
_entity.id
_entity.type
_entity.pdbx_description
1 polymer ?
#
loop_
_entity_poly.entity_id
_entity_poly.type
_entity_poly.pdbx_seq_one_letter_code
_entity_poly.pdbx_strand_id
1 'polypeptide(L)'
;MDTRIMWGRPLNRLVGVAFVCWALGQAQEVRASHLVGGDLGYQYLGETFPGSGLFRYNLKMRMYLNCGPSSNWPQMIDWLQGAPGLNVGVYVEDPLNPGAAKVRYTVAVVTMTSYSVITPDIPDSCVLGDGQCVEESLFEGEVVVPASTGGYHLYFQGYSRNDAILNLFDPGNAG
;
A
#
# COMPACT_ATOMS: atom_id res chain seq x y z
N MET A 1 -70.10 -20.86 -40.15
CA MET A 1 -69.29 -19.68 -40.48
C MET A 1 -69.13 -18.96 -39.14
N ASP A 2 -68.00 -18.85 -38.48
CA ASP A 2 -66.62 -18.72 -38.91
C ASP A 2 -65.73 -19.14 -37.71
N THR A 3 -64.67 -19.88 -38.01
CA THR A 3 -63.69 -20.43 -37.07
C THR A 3 -62.54 -19.45 -36.89
N ARG A 4 -62.24 -18.95 -35.67
CA ARG A 4 -60.89 -18.45 -35.38
C ARG A 4 -60.42 -18.82 -33.98
N ILE A 5 -59.58 -19.87 -33.97
CA ILE A 5 -58.54 -20.13 -32.98
C ILE A 5 -57.51 -19.00 -33.08
N MET A 6 -57.17 -18.35 -31.95
CA MET A 6 -55.97 -17.53 -31.85
C MET A 6 -55.03 -18.12 -30.79
N TRP A 7 -54.04 -18.87 -31.26
CA TRP A 7 -52.82 -19.16 -30.52
C TRP A 7 -51.86 -17.95 -30.64
N GLY A 8 -51.36 -17.47 -29.50
CA GLY A 8 -49.91 -17.24 -29.35
C GLY A 8 -49.34 -15.80 -29.27
N ARG A 9 -48.70 -15.57 -28.10
CA ARG A 9 -47.41 -14.87 -27.82
C ARG A 9 -47.43 -13.34 -27.64
N PRO A 10 -46.45 -12.74 -26.92
CA PRO A 10 -45.64 -13.21 -25.77
C PRO A 10 -45.51 -12.13 -24.66
N LEU A 11 -46.07 -12.37 -23.47
CA LEU A 11 -45.92 -11.43 -22.34
C LEU A 11 -44.47 -11.36 -21.77
N ASN A 12 -43.60 -12.30 -22.14
CA ASN A 12 -42.22 -12.42 -21.62
C ASN A 12 -41.21 -11.43 -22.22
N ARG A 13 -41.51 -10.75 -23.34
CA ARG A 13 -40.52 -9.88 -24.00
C ARG A 13 -40.32 -8.53 -23.31
N LEU A 14 -41.38 -7.95 -22.74
CA LEU A 14 -41.34 -6.62 -22.11
C LEU A 14 -40.67 -6.66 -20.73
N VAL A 15 -40.93 -7.72 -19.95
CA VAL A 15 -40.29 -7.92 -18.63
C VAL A 15 -38.78 -8.13 -18.78
N GLY A 16 -38.35 -8.89 -19.80
CA GLY A 16 -36.93 -9.11 -20.08
C GLY A 16 -36.17 -7.83 -20.46
N VAL A 17 -36.79 -6.94 -21.25
CA VAL A 17 -36.17 -5.65 -21.65
C VAL A 17 -36.07 -4.70 -20.46
N ALA A 18 -37.09 -4.62 -19.60
CA ALA A 18 -37.06 -3.78 -18.41
C ALA A 18 -35.98 -4.23 -17.40
N PHE A 19 -35.80 -5.55 -17.23
CA PHE A 19 -34.76 -6.11 -16.36
C PHE A 19 -33.34 -5.83 -16.91
N VAL A 20 -33.16 -5.90 -18.23
CA VAL A 20 -31.88 -5.58 -18.89
C VAL A 20 -31.56 -4.07 -18.78
N CYS A 21 -32.55 -3.19 -18.94
CA CYS A 21 -32.34 -1.74 -18.75
C CYS A 21 -32.05 -1.35 -17.29
N TRP A 22 -32.67 -2.03 -16.31
CA TRP A 22 -32.36 -1.83 -14.89
C TRP A 22 -30.94 -2.32 -14.54
N ALA A 23 -30.51 -3.46 -15.10
CA ALA A 23 -29.14 -3.97 -14.91
C ALA A 23 -28.07 -3.12 -15.61
N LEU A 24 -28.35 -2.56 -16.80
CA LEU A 24 -27.42 -1.69 -17.54
C LEU A 24 -27.31 -0.27 -16.93
N GLY A 25 -28.29 0.15 -16.12
CA GLY A 25 -28.27 1.45 -15.42
C GLY A 25 -27.40 1.50 -14.17
N GLN A 26 -26.79 0.38 -13.76
CA GLN A 26 -25.95 0.27 -12.56
C GLN A 26 -24.44 0.27 -12.88
N ALA A 27 -24.02 0.85 -14.00
CA ALA A 27 -22.60 1.00 -14.32
C ALA A 27 -21.94 1.96 -13.31
N GLN A 28 -21.31 1.41 -12.28
CA GLN A 28 -20.52 2.19 -11.32
C GLN A 28 -19.16 2.50 -11.95
N GLU A 29 -18.74 3.77 -11.91
CA GLU A 29 -17.36 4.14 -12.21
C GLU A 29 -16.44 3.48 -11.20
N VAL A 30 -15.62 2.52 -11.65
CA VAL A 30 -14.54 1.97 -10.83
C VAL A 30 -13.41 2.98 -10.89
N ARG A 31 -13.36 3.85 -9.88
CA ARG A 31 -12.29 4.84 -9.73
C ARG A 31 -11.20 4.26 -8.84
N ALA A 32 -10.11 3.83 -9.48
CA ALA A 32 -8.93 3.34 -8.79
C ALA A 32 -7.78 4.34 -8.94
N SER A 33 -7.21 4.74 -7.82
CA SER A 33 -5.95 5.48 -7.73
C SER A 33 -4.87 4.53 -7.23
N HIS A 34 -3.65 4.66 -7.72
CA HIS A 34 -2.52 3.83 -7.28
C HIS A 34 -1.61 4.61 -6.34
N LEU A 35 -1.28 4.02 -5.18
CA LEU A 35 -0.22 4.54 -4.33
C LEU A 35 1.13 4.22 -4.97
N VAL A 36 2.05 5.19 -4.99
CA VAL A 36 3.38 4.99 -5.57
C VAL A 36 4.16 3.93 -4.79
N GLY A 37 3.96 3.87 -3.46
CA GLY A 37 4.37 2.77 -2.61
C GLY A 37 5.75 2.96 -1.98
N GLY A 38 6.50 1.88 -1.89
CA GLY A 38 7.81 1.83 -1.24
C GLY A 38 8.28 0.39 -1.03
N ASP A 39 9.50 0.24 -0.55
CA ASP A 39 10.08 -1.05 -0.20
C ASP A 39 10.76 -1.00 1.17
N LEU A 40 10.72 -2.13 1.88
CA LEU A 40 11.41 -2.34 3.14
C LEU A 40 12.18 -3.65 3.04
N GLY A 41 13.50 -3.54 3.08
CA GLY A 41 14.43 -4.65 2.99
C GLY A 41 15.45 -4.64 4.12
N TYR A 42 16.29 -5.66 4.13
CA TYR A 42 17.38 -5.78 5.09
C TYR A 42 18.62 -6.40 4.45
N GLN A 43 19.77 -6.11 5.02
CA GLN A 43 21.07 -6.66 4.65
C GLN A 43 21.76 -7.21 5.89
N TYR A 44 22.21 -8.47 5.82
CA TYR A 44 22.96 -9.10 6.90
C TYR A 44 24.37 -8.50 7.04
N LEU A 45 24.75 -8.10 8.26
CA LEU A 45 26.04 -7.47 8.57
C LEU A 45 27.00 -8.40 9.35
N GLY A 46 26.55 -9.57 9.78
CA GLY A 46 27.34 -10.48 10.61
C GLY A 46 26.83 -10.59 12.05
N GLU A 47 27.54 -11.37 12.85
CA GLU A 47 27.31 -11.49 14.29
C GLU A 47 27.86 -10.29 15.06
N THR A 48 27.27 -9.98 16.21
CA THR A 48 27.72 -8.86 17.05
C THR A 48 29.18 -9.03 17.46
N PHE A 49 29.51 -10.24 17.90
CA PHE A 49 30.84 -10.79 18.10
C PHE A 49 30.78 -12.32 17.87
N PRO A 50 31.89 -12.99 17.53
CA PRO A 50 31.88 -14.41 17.19
C PRO A 50 31.30 -15.28 18.32
N GLY A 51 30.26 -16.06 18.00
CA GLY A 51 29.60 -16.97 18.94
C GLY A 51 28.55 -16.30 19.83
N SER A 52 28.22 -15.03 19.60
CA SER A 52 27.21 -14.29 20.39
C SER A 52 25.79 -14.84 20.22
N GLY A 53 25.51 -15.47 19.08
CA GLY A 53 24.14 -15.82 18.68
C GLY A 53 23.25 -14.59 18.39
N LEU A 54 23.85 -13.40 18.34
CA LEU A 54 23.20 -12.13 18.03
C LEU A 54 23.69 -11.65 16.67
N PHE A 55 22.75 -11.30 15.80
CA PHE A 55 22.99 -10.99 14.39
C PHE A 55 22.57 -9.54 14.10
N ARG A 56 23.46 -8.81 13.44
CA ARG A 56 23.23 -7.43 12.98
C ARG A 56 22.67 -7.43 11.56
N TYR A 57 21.67 -6.58 11.34
CA TYR A 57 21.10 -6.32 10.04
C TYR A 57 20.97 -4.81 9.82
N ASN A 58 21.35 -4.34 8.62
CA ASN A 58 21.02 -3.00 8.15
C ASN A 58 19.65 -3.05 7.46
N LEU A 59 18.67 -2.35 7.99
CA LEU A 59 17.36 -2.14 7.41
C LEU A 59 17.43 -1.01 6.40
N LYS A 60 16.88 -1.23 5.21
CA LYS A 60 16.82 -0.25 4.13
C LYS A 60 15.36 -0.05 3.78
N MET A 61 14.87 1.17 3.92
CA MET A 61 13.50 1.50 3.59
C MET A 61 13.48 2.63 2.58
N ARG A 62 12.67 2.48 1.55
CA ARG A 62 12.45 3.47 0.52
C ARG A 62 10.98 3.80 0.46
N MET A 63 10.66 5.08 0.50
CA MET A 63 9.30 5.57 0.41
C MET A 63 9.13 6.43 -0.82
N TYR A 64 8.05 6.19 -1.56
CA TYR A 64 7.61 7.01 -2.66
C TYR A 64 6.30 7.69 -2.29
N LEU A 65 6.34 9.00 -2.13
CA LEU A 65 5.18 9.81 -1.77
C LEU A 65 4.77 10.69 -2.95
N ASN A 66 3.47 10.87 -3.15
CA ASN A 66 2.98 11.85 -4.12
C ASN A 66 3.18 13.26 -3.53
N CYS A 67 3.82 14.16 -4.27
CA CYS A 67 3.96 15.57 -3.92
C CYS A 67 3.13 16.51 -4.82
N GLY A 68 2.22 15.95 -5.61
CA GLY A 68 1.30 16.69 -6.47
C GLY A 68 0.19 17.42 -5.68
N PRO A 69 -0.59 18.29 -6.34
CA PRO A 69 -1.59 19.15 -5.69
C PRO A 69 -2.71 18.40 -4.97
N SER A 70 -2.98 17.15 -5.35
CA SER A 70 -3.96 16.27 -4.71
C SER A 70 -3.39 15.42 -3.58
N SER A 71 -2.13 15.65 -3.20
CA SER A 71 -1.53 14.96 -2.07
C SER A 71 -1.93 15.54 -0.72
N ASN A 72 -2.34 14.65 0.17
CA ASN A 72 -2.50 14.92 1.59
C ASN A 72 -1.26 14.58 2.42
N TRP A 73 -0.18 14.15 1.76
CA TRP A 73 1.11 14.04 2.41
C TRP A 73 1.76 15.42 2.48
N PRO A 74 2.13 15.92 3.68
CA PRO A 74 3.15 16.96 3.75
C PRO A 74 4.48 16.39 3.23
N GLN A 75 5.39 17.27 2.79
CA GLN A 75 6.72 16.85 2.35
C GLN A 75 7.39 16.01 3.44
N MET A 76 8.20 15.02 3.06
CA MET A 76 8.76 14.06 4.03
C MET A 76 9.48 14.74 5.21
N ILE A 77 10.21 15.83 4.93
CA ILE A 77 10.90 16.63 5.96
C ILE A 77 9.92 17.20 7.01
N ASP A 78 8.78 17.71 6.56
CA ASP A 78 7.77 18.28 7.45
C ASP A 78 6.99 17.18 8.16
N TRP A 79 6.73 16.05 7.49
CA TRP A 79 6.07 14.89 8.09
C TRP A 79 6.86 14.30 9.25
N LEU A 80 8.20 14.27 9.14
CA LEU A 80 9.08 13.83 10.21
C LEU A 80 9.02 14.77 11.42
N GLN A 81 8.64 16.04 11.28
CA GLN A 81 8.54 17.03 12.38
C GLN A 81 9.80 17.09 13.26
N GLY A 82 10.98 16.91 12.66
CA GLY A 82 12.26 16.85 13.37
C GLY A 82 12.51 15.56 14.17
N ALA A 83 11.69 14.52 13.97
CA ALA A 83 11.94 13.19 14.53
C ALA A 83 13.28 12.64 14.01
N PRO A 84 14.02 11.89 14.84
CA PRO A 84 15.33 11.35 14.47
C PRO A 84 15.26 10.32 13.35
N GLY A 85 14.08 9.77 13.05
CA GLY A 85 13.85 8.76 12.04
C GLY A 85 12.46 8.13 12.15
N LEU A 86 12.25 7.05 11.41
CA LEU A 86 11.03 6.26 11.38
C LEU A 86 11.17 4.99 12.20
N ASN A 87 10.08 4.56 12.81
CA ASN A 87 10.03 3.36 13.64
C ASN A 87 9.56 2.15 12.83
N VAL A 88 10.44 1.17 12.66
CA VAL A 88 10.12 -0.13 12.06
C VAL A 88 9.99 -1.17 13.17
N GLY A 89 8.81 -1.76 13.30
CA GLY A 89 8.58 -2.82 14.28
C GLY A 89 9.15 -4.15 13.79
N VAL A 90 9.83 -4.87 14.68
CA VAL A 90 10.44 -6.18 14.40
C VAL A 90 9.72 -7.23 15.24
N TYR A 91 9.12 -8.21 14.58
CA TYR A 91 8.22 -9.18 15.21
C TYR A 91 8.76 -10.60 15.01
N VAL A 92 8.65 -11.44 16.03
CA VAL A 92 9.12 -12.83 15.97
C VAL A 92 8.11 -13.70 15.23
N GLU A 93 8.60 -14.58 14.37
CA GLU A 93 7.77 -15.63 13.77
C GLU A 93 7.75 -16.90 14.63
N ASP A 94 6.55 -17.39 14.94
CA ASP A 94 6.35 -18.70 15.56
C ASP A 94 6.11 -19.76 14.47
N PRO A 95 7.12 -20.60 14.16
CA PRO A 95 7.00 -21.60 13.10
C PRO A 95 5.98 -22.71 13.42
N LEU A 96 5.59 -22.89 14.69
CA LEU A 96 4.57 -23.85 15.09
C LEU A 96 3.16 -23.29 14.96
N ASN A 97 3.01 -21.97 14.89
CA ASN A 97 1.73 -21.30 14.75
C ASN A 97 1.82 -20.04 13.87
N PRO A 98 2.04 -20.20 12.55
CA PRO A 98 2.26 -19.08 11.65
C PRO A 98 1.02 -18.18 11.47
N GLY A 99 -0.18 -18.63 11.86
CA GLY A 99 -1.40 -17.84 11.84
C GLY A 99 -1.62 -16.97 13.08
N ALA A 100 -0.81 -17.13 14.13
CA ALA A 100 -0.96 -16.35 15.36
C ALA A 100 -0.58 -14.88 15.19
N ALA A 101 -1.13 -14.05 16.07
CA ALA A 101 -0.69 -12.66 16.22
C ALA A 101 0.81 -12.63 16.55
N LYS A 102 1.57 -11.85 15.77
CA LYS A 102 3.02 -11.76 15.92
C LYS A 102 3.38 -10.94 17.16
N VAL A 103 4.36 -11.40 17.92
CA VAL A 103 4.85 -10.69 19.11
C VAL A 103 5.99 -9.76 18.71
N ARG A 104 5.89 -8.49 19.09
CA ARG A 104 6.96 -7.51 18.83
C ARG A 104 8.18 -7.83 19.68
N TYR A 105 9.32 -8.06 19.04
CA TYR A 105 10.63 -8.22 19.68
C TYR A 105 11.24 -6.87 20.02
N THR A 106 11.37 -5.98 19.02
CA THR A 106 11.97 -4.66 19.20
C THR A 106 11.43 -3.66 18.17
N VAL A 107 11.86 -2.40 18.27
CA VAL A 107 11.65 -1.35 17.27
C VAL A 107 13.02 -0.89 16.79
N ALA A 108 13.24 -0.92 15.49
CA ALA A 108 14.41 -0.36 14.85
C ALA A 108 14.09 1.07 14.37
N VAL A 109 15.00 2.01 14.66
CA VAL A 109 14.89 3.38 14.16
C VAL A 109 15.69 3.50 12.88
N VAL A 110 15.05 3.87 11.78
CA VAL A 110 15.69 4.12 10.48
C VAL A 110 15.73 5.61 10.21
N THR A 111 16.91 6.14 9.91
CA THR A 111 17.14 7.58 9.70
C THR A 111 17.22 7.88 8.21
N MET A 112 16.78 9.07 7.80
CA MET A 112 16.78 9.44 6.39
C MET A 112 18.21 9.67 5.91
N THR A 113 18.61 8.95 4.88
CA THR A 113 19.95 9.03 4.27
C THR A 113 19.95 9.88 3.00
N SER A 114 18.84 9.87 2.25
CA SER A 114 18.67 10.74 1.09
C SER A 114 17.22 11.10 0.85
N TYR A 115 17.03 12.23 0.18
CA TYR A 115 15.74 12.76 -0.24
C TYR A 115 15.89 13.35 -1.63
N SER A 116 14.96 13.06 -2.54
CA SER A 116 14.90 13.66 -3.87
C SER A 116 13.49 13.69 -4.42
N VAL A 117 13.21 14.59 -5.36
CA VAL A 117 11.98 14.57 -6.15
C VAL A 117 12.31 13.94 -7.50
N ILE A 118 11.56 12.90 -7.86
CA ILE A 118 11.68 12.19 -9.12
C ILE A 118 10.45 12.43 -9.98
N THR A 119 10.66 12.56 -11.28
CA THR A 119 9.62 12.51 -12.30
C THR A 119 9.71 11.16 -12.99
N PRO A 120 8.70 10.28 -12.84
CA PRO A 120 8.71 8.97 -13.49
C PRO A 120 8.78 9.13 -15.02
N ASP A 121 9.61 8.31 -15.68
CA ASP A 121 9.66 8.23 -17.13
C ASP A 121 8.44 7.43 -17.62
N ILE A 122 7.40 8.15 -18.04
CA ILE A 122 6.11 7.57 -18.42
C ILE A 122 5.95 7.69 -19.93
N PRO A 123 5.65 6.59 -20.65
CA PRO A 123 5.40 6.67 -22.09
C PRO A 123 4.22 7.59 -22.41
N ASP A 124 4.28 8.28 -23.55
CA ASP A 124 3.23 9.19 -24.04
C ASP A 124 1.83 8.56 -24.14
N SER A 125 1.74 7.23 -24.16
CA SER A 125 0.49 6.48 -24.20
C SER A 125 -0.22 6.34 -22.84
N CYS A 126 0.40 6.75 -21.74
CA CYS A 126 -0.16 6.65 -20.39
C CYS A 126 -0.46 8.05 -19.82
N VAL A 127 -1.74 8.39 -19.73
CA VAL A 127 -2.19 9.62 -19.08
C VAL A 127 -2.28 9.36 -17.58
N LEU A 128 -1.34 9.87 -16.80
CA LEU A 128 -1.53 9.99 -15.35
C LEU A 128 -2.19 11.35 -15.06
N GLY A 129 -3.26 11.33 -14.26
CA GLY A 129 -3.88 12.53 -13.72
C GLY A 129 -3.04 13.16 -12.60
N ASP A 130 -3.15 14.48 -12.46
CA ASP A 130 -2.42 15.39 -11.56
C ASP A 130 -0.89 15.28 -11.63
N GLY A 131 -0.26 16.35 -12.13
CA GLY A 131 1.18 16.50 -12.36
C GLY A 131 2.08 15.56 -11.55
N GLN A 132 2.72 14.63 -12.25
CA GLN A 132 3.62 13.61 -11.72
C GLN A 132 4.74 14.22 -10.87
N CYS A 133 4.49 14.34 -9.57
CA CYS A 133 5.48 14.72 -8.58
C CYS A 133 5.58 13.55 -7.59
N VAL A 134 6.74 12.91 -7.54
CA VAL A 134 7.01 11.83 -6.59
C VAL A 134 8.24 12.20 -5.76
N GLU A 135 8.09 12.24 -4.45
CA GLU A 135 9.21 12.31 -3.51
C GLU A 135 9.74 10.90 -3.23
N GLU A 136 11.04 10.69 -3.45
CA GLU A 136 11.76 9.49 -3.02
C GLU A 136 12.55 9.83 -1.75
N SER A 137 12.32 9.07 -0.68
CA SER A 137 13.08 9.16 0.57
C SER A 137 13.68 7.81 0.90
N LEU A 138 15.01 7.77 1.12
CA LEU A 138 15.72 6.57 1.56
C LEU A 138 16.05 6.68 3.05
N PHE A 139 15.83 5.59 3.76
CA PHE A 139 16.12 5.46 5.17
C PHE A 139 16.97 4.22 5.43
N GLU A 140 17.92 4.34 6.35
CA GLU A 140 18.72 3.22 6.82
C GLU A 140 18.77 3.19 8.35
N GLY A 141 18.89 2.00 8.92
CA GLY A 141 19.03 1.83 10.37
C GLY A 141 19.40 0.40 10.72
N GLU A 142 19.98 0.18 11.88
CA GLU A 142 20.43 -1.15 12.28
C GLU A 142 19.52 -1.79 13.32
N VAL A 143 19.43 -3.12 13.26
CA VAL A 143 18.80 -3.94 14.29
C VAL A 143 19.69 -5.12 14.66
N VAL A 144 19.71 -5.45 15.96
CA VAL A 144 20.32 -6.67 16.48
C VAL A 144 19.21 -7.61 16.93
N VAL A 145 19.22 -8.84 16.42
CA VAL A 145 18.25 -9.89 16.77
C VAL A 145 18.96 -11.22 17.05
N PRO A 146 18.47 -12.04 17.97
CA PRO A 146 19.02 -13.38 18.18
C PRO A 146 18.66 -14.32 17.02
N ALA A 147 19.41 -15.41 16.87
CA ALA A 147 19.03 -16.49 15.95
C ALA A 147 17.58 -16.95 16.21
N SER A 148 16.81 -17.10 15.14
CA SER A 148 15.45 -17.60 15.17
C SER A 148 15.26 -18.63 14.07
N THR A 149 14.56 -19.73 14.37
CA THR A 149 14.21 -20.77 13.40
C THR A 149 13.00 -20.36 12.54
N GLY A 150 12.12 -19.50 13.06
CA GLY A 150 11.01 -18.91 12.30
C GLY A 150 11.38 -17.63 11.56
N GLY A 151 12.42 -16.93 12.02
CA GLY A 151 12.82 -15.62 11.50
C GLY A 151 12.07 -14.45 12.16
N TYR A 152 12.11 -13.30 11.50
CA TYR A 152 11.47 -12.06 11.95
C TYR A 152 10.73 -11.37 10.81
N HIS A 153 9.64 -10.70 11.14
CA HIS A 153 8.88 -9.84 10.25
C HIS A 153 9.13 -8.37 10.58
N LEU A 154 9.27 -7.56 9.53
CA LEU A 154 9.39 -6.12 9.63
C LEU A 154 8.06 -5.48 9.24
N TYR A 155 7.56 -4.58 10.09
CA TYR A 155 6.35 -3.81 9.81
C TYR A 155 6.61 -2.34 10.03
N PHE A 156 6.27 -1.56 9.01
CA PHE A 156 6.15 -0.11 9.08
C PHE A 156 4.73 0.28 8.70
N GLN A 157 4.15 1.19 9.46
CA GLN A 157 2.86 1.80 9.15
C GLN A 157 3.01 3.30 9.28
N GLY A 158 2.58 4.01 8.24
CA GLY A 158 2.37 5.46 8.28
C GLY A 158 0.88 5.77 8.41
N TYR A 159 0.55 7.05 8.38
CA TYR A 159 -0.82 7.54 8.23
C TYR A 159 -0.87 8.48 7.02
N SER A 160 -2.01 9.12 6.77
CA SER A 160 -2.20 10.09 5.67
C SER A 160 -2.14 9.47 4.29
N ARG A 161 -3.08 8.58 3.91
CA ARG A 161 -3.20 8.23 2.48
C ARG A 161 -3.51 9.48 1.64
N ASN A 162 -3.16 9.42 0.36
CA ASN A 162 -3.41 10.51 -0.58
C ASN A 162 -4.93 10.76 -0.77
N ASP A 163 -5.35 12.01 -0.90
CA ASP A 163 -6.78 12.37 -1.04
C ASP A 163 -7.38 12.04 -2.40
N ALA A 164 -6.56 11.90 -3.42
CA ALA A 164 -6.96 11.36 -4.72
C ALA A 164 -7.35 9.86 -4.65
N ILE A 165 -7.36 9.24 -3.46
CA ILE A 165 -7.90 7.88 -3.29
C ILE A 165 -9.42 7.91 -3.27
N LEU A 166 -9.98 7.72 -4.46
CA LEU A 166 -11.41 7.84 -4.72
C LEU A 166 -12.27 6.73 -4.10
N ASN A 167 -11.66 5.66 -3.59
CA ASN A 167 -12.34 4.51 -2.99
C ASN A 167 -12.15 4.39 -1.46
N LEU A 168 -11.69 5.46 -0.79
CA LEU A 168 -11.50 5.48 0.65
C LEU A 168 -12.17 6.71 1.27
N PHE A 169 -12.95 6.49 2.34
CA PHE A 169 -13.50 7.58 3.14
C PHE A 169 -12.40 8.12 4.08
N ASP A 170 -12.18 9.43 4.06
CA ASP A 170 -11.14 10.12 4.84
C ASP A 170 -9.73 9.52 4.70
N PRO A 171 -9.13 9.59 3.50
CA PRO A 171 -7.80 9.01 3.25
C PRO A 171 -6.71 9.56 4.20
N GLY A 172 -6.82 10.83 4.57
CA GLY A 172 -5.87 11.52 5.45
C GLY A 172 -5.71 10.90 6.85
N ASN A 173 -6.71 10.17 7.34
CA ASN A 173 -6.67 9.48 8.64
C ASN A 173 -6.53 7.96 8.54
N ALA A 174 -6.35 7.42 7.32
CA ALA A 174 -6.12 5.99 7.10
C ALA A 174 -4.62 5.67 7.00
N GLY A 175 -4.23 4.48 7.49
CA GLY A 175 -2.82 4.10 7.65
C GLY A 175 -2.64 2.63 7.95
#